data_AF-A0A1F2RH54-F1
#
_entry.id   AF-A0A1F2RH54-F1
#
_cell.length_a   1.000
_cell.length_b   1.000
_cell.length_c   1.000
_cell.angle_alpha   90.00
_cell.angle_beta   90.00
_cell.angle_gamma   90.00
#
_symmetry.space_group_name_H-M   'P 1'
#
loop_
_entity.id
_entity.type
_entity.pdbx_description
1 polymer ?
#
loop_
_entity_poly.entity_id
_entity_poly.type
_entity_poly.pdbx_seq_one_letter_code
_entity_poly.pdbx_strand_id
1 'polypeptide(L)'
;MRSSSKTSKTDWTRIRAMKDTDIRRTSEHPEADTRHIVRGIVRRGLKPVPAKTSISLRVDADVLEWFKGQGPGYQTRINTVLRAFKDALA
;
A
#
# COMPACT_ATOMS: atom_id res chain seq x y z
N MET A 1 25.04 19.45 -3.27
CA MET A 1 25.07 20.77 -2.58
C MET A 1 25.30 20.52 -1.10
N ARG A 2 26.38 21.05 -0.51
CA ARG A 2 26.66 20.96 0.95
C ARG A 2 26.08 22.18 1.63
N SER A 3 25.16 21.99 2.57
CA SER A 3 24.66 23.08 3.42
C SER A 3 25.75 23.45 4.44
N SER A 4 26.26 24.67 4.35
CA SER A 4 27.38 25.19 5.15
C SER A 4 26.86 25.99 6.35
N SER A 5 26.68 25.32 7.48
CA SER A 5 26.78 25.90 8.82
C SER A 5 26.85 24.76 9.84
N LYS A 6 27.88 24.72 10.69
CA LYS A 6 28.01 23.71 11.77
C LYS A 6 27.01 23.93 12.91
N THR A 7 26.37 25.11 12.97
CA THR A 7 25.36 25.45 13.97
C THR A 7 23.99 25.51 13.31
N SER A 8 23.12 24.61 13.74
CA SER A 8 21.70 24.67 13.39
C SER A 8 21.10 25.92 14.04
N LYS A 9 20.45 26.79 13.25
CA LYS A 9 19.67 27.94 13.74
C LYS A 9 18.32 27.51 14.37
N THR A 10 18.07 26.22 14.46
CA THR A 10 16.84 25.65 14.98
C THR A 10 16.92 25.55 16.50
N ASP A 11 15.93 26.13 17.19
CA ASP A 11 15.76 25.94 18.62
C ASP A 11 15.23 24.53 18.92
N TRP A 12 16.17 23.60 19.15
CA TRP A 12 15.87 22.19 19.41
C TRP A 12 15.20 21.96 20.76
N THR A 13 15.44 22.82 21.75
CA THR A 13 14.82 22.69 23.08
C THR A 13 13.34 22.99 22.98
N ARG A 14 12.96 24.04 22.24
CA ARG A 14 11.57 24.38 21.95
C ARG A 14 10.84 23.27 21.20
N ILE A 15 11.46 22.70 20.16
CA ILE A 15 10.84 21.62 19.36
C ILE A 15 10.61 20.36 20.20
N ARG A 16 11.58 19.97 21.04
CA ARG A 16 11.44 18.77 21.89
C ARG A 16 10.37 18.92 22.98
N ALA A 17 10.11 20.14 23.44
CA ALA A 17 9.09 20.42 24.45
C ALA A 17 7.69 20.64 23.85
N MET A 18 7.59 20.78 22.52
CA MET A 18 6.33 21.05 21.84
C MET A 18 5.43 19.81 21.87
N LYS A 19 4.18 19.96 22.32
CA LYS A 19 3.21 18.87 22.30
C LYS A 19 2.59 18.76 20.90
N ASP A 20 2.16 17.55 20.56
CA ASP A 20 1.57 17.26 19.25
C ASP A 20 0.36 18.16 18.92
N THR A 21 -0.40 18.56 19.95
CA THR A 21 -1.56 19.45 19.86
C THR A 21 -1.21 20.88 19.43
N ASP A 22 0.04 21.31 19.66
CA ASP A 22 0.51 22.67 19.37
C ASP A 22 1.05 22.79 17.93
N ILE A 23 1.13 21.67 17.19
CA ILE A 23 1.57 21.62 15.80
C ILE A 23 0.46 22.15 14.89
N ARG A 24 0.59 23.39 14.45
CA ARG A 24 -0.33 23.98 13.46
C ARG A 24 -0.11 23.34 12.08
N ARG A 25 -1.09 22.56 11.63
CA ARG A 25 -1.15 22.07 10.24
C ARG A 25 -1.49 23.24 9.33
N THR A 26 -0.55 23.65 8.48
CA THR A 26 -0.75 24.69 7.48
C THR A 26 -1.11 24.08 6.13
N SER A 27 -1.76 24.86 5.26
CA SER A 27 -2.17 24.42 3.91
C SER A 27 -1.01 24.11 2.96
N GLU A 28 0.23 24.35 3.37
CA GLU A 28 1.44 24.06 2.59
C GLU A 28 1.81 22.56 2.56
N HIS A 29 1.16 21.75 3.40
CA HIS A 29 1.40 20.30 3.51
C HIS A 29 0.09 19.53 3.30
N PRO A 30 -0.42 19.43 2.05
CA PRO A 30 -1.69 18.76 1.77
C PRO A 30 -1.70 17.28 2.17
N GLU A 31 -0.54 16.61 2.21
CA GLU A 31 -0.36 15.23 2.66
C GLU A 31 -0.60 15.03 4.16
N ALA A 32 -0.55 16.09 4.96
CA ALA A 32 -0.88 16.08 6.39
C ALA A 32 -2.38 16.24 6.65
N ASP A 33 -3.19 16.46 5.61
CA ASP A 33 -4.64 16.41 5.71
C ASP A 33 -5.08 15.00 6.10
N THR A 34 -5.86 14.93 7.19
CA THR A 34 -6.55 13.75 7.68
C THR A 34 -7.21 12.90 6.59
N ARG A 35 -7.69 13.51 5.49
CA ARG A 35 -8.27 12.78 4.33
C ARG A 35 -7.27 11.88 3.61
N HIS A 36 -6.00 12.28 3.50
CA HIS A 36 -4.94 11.46 2.91
C HIS A 36 -4.50 10.31 3.84
N ILE A 37 -4.67 10.48 5.14
CA ILE A 37 -4.33 9.46 6.15
C ILE A 37 -5.35 8.30 6.16
N VAL A 38 -6.60 8.54 5.71
CA VAL A 38 -7.64 7.49 5.64
C VAL A 38 -7.21 6.31 4.76
N ARG A 39 -6.48 6.56 3.67
CA ARG A 39 -5.96 5.48 2.80
C ARG A 39 -4.86 4.64 3.47
N GLY A 40 -4.17 5.19 4.47
CA GLY A 40 -3.17 4.48 5.28
C GLY A 40 -3.75 3.77 6.50
N ILE A 41 -4.81 4.31 7.12
CA ILE A 41 -5.42 3.77 8.35
C ILE A 41 -6.30 2.54 8.09
N VAL A 42 -6.81 2.34 6.86
CA VAL A 42 -7.64 1.16 6.52
C VAL A 42 -6.91 -0.18 6.72
N ARG A 43 -5.58 -0.20 6.91
CA ARG A 43 -4.83 -1.43 7.24
C ARG A 43 -4.70 -1.76 8.73
N ARG A 44 -5.30 -1.01 9.66
CA ARG A 44 -5.48 -1.48 11.05
C ARG A 44 -6.77 -2.31 11.12
N GLY A 45 -6.67 -3.60 10.84
CA GLY A 45 -7.78 -4.55 11.06
C GLY A 45 -8.03 -5.56 9.94
N LEU A 46 -7.41 -5.40 8.76
CA LEU A 46 -7.40 -6.49 7.79
C LEU A 46 -6.45 -7.57 8.30
N LYS A 47 -6.99 -8.76 8.57
CA LYS A 47 -6.19 -9.99 8.74
C LYS A 47 -5.16 -10.01 7.61
N PRO A 48 -3.86 -10.21 7.90
CA PRO A 48 -2.86 -10.27 6.84
C PRO A 48 -3.29 -11.32 5.83
N VAL A 49 -3.54 -10.87 4.60
CA VAL A 49 -3.83 -11.80 3.50
C VAL A 49 -2.56 -12.63 3.34
N PRO A 50 -2.64 -13.97 3.40
CA PRO A 50 -1.47 -14.82 3.24
C PRO A 50 -0.79 -14.49 1.91
N ALA A 51 0.55 -14.41 1.94
CA ALA A 51 1.33 -14.10 0.76
C ALA A 51 1.05 -15.12 -0.36
N LYS A 52 0.96 -14.64 -1.59
CA LYS A 52 0.82 -15.51 -2.77
C LYS A 52 2.14 -16.25 -2.99
N THR A 53 2.09 -17.56 -3.15
CA THR A 53 3.26 -18.35 -3.54
C THR A 53 3.40 -18.33 -5.06
N SER A 54 4.58 -17.96 -5.55
CA SER A 54 4.91 -18.09 -6.98
C SER A 54 5.24 -19.55 -7.27
N ILE A 55 4.43 -20.19 -8.11
CA ILE A 55 4.64 -21.56 -8.56
C ILE A 55 4.69 -21.60 -10.09
N SER A 56 5.38 -22.59 -10.64
CA SER A 56 5.30 -22.92 -12.05
C SER A 56 4.17 -23.91 -12.26
N LEU A 57 3.08 -23.47 -12.90
CA LEU A 57 1.91 -24.28 -13.21
C LEU A 57 1.76 -24.37 -14.73
N ARG A 58 1.48 -25.58 -15.24
CA ARG A 58 1.09 -25.78 -16.64
C ARG A 58 -0.41 -25.55 -16.78
N VAL A 59 -0.78 -24.75 -17.77
CA VAL A 59 -2.17 -24.44 -18.14
C VAL A 59 -2.28 -24.66 -19.64
N ASP A 60 -3.43 -25.16 -20.10
CA ASP A 60 -3.69 -25.35 -21.52
C ASP A 60 -3.59 -24.01 -22.28
N ALA A 61 -3.09 -24.09 -23.52
CA ALA A 61 -2.74 -22.91 -24.30
C ALA A 61 -3.98 -22.06 -24.66
N ASP A 62 -5.08 -22.72 -25.01
CA ASP A 62 -6.37 -22.10 -25.32
C ASP A 62 -6.96 -21.36 -24.12
N VAL A 63 -6.90 -21.97 -22.93
CA VAL A 63 -7.34 -21.36 -21.67
C VAL A 63 -6.50 -20.12 -21.36
N LEU A 64 -5.18 -20.21 -21.50
CA LEU A 64 -4.29 -19.09 -21.23
C LEU A 64 -4.53 -17.93 -22.20
N GLU A 65 -4.68 -18.20 -23.49
CA GLU A 65 -4.97 -17.18 -24.50
C GLU A 65 -6.31 -16.50 -24.27
N TRP A 66 -7.35 -17.26 -23.88
CA TRP A 66 -8.65 -16.69 -23.50
C TRP A 66 -8.53 -15.71 -22.34
N PHE A 67 -7.80 -16.08 -21.27
CA PHE A 67 -7.60 -15.19 -20.12
C PHE A 67 -6.77 -13.95 -20.46
N LYS A 68 -5.74 -14.08 -21.33
CA LYS A 68 -4.97 -12.94 -21.84
C LYS A 68 -5.81 -12.00 -22.68
N GLY A 69 -6.73 -12.55 -23.50
CA GLY A 69 -7.65 -11.78 -24.33
C GLY A 69 -8.58 -10.85 -23.54
N GLN A 70 -8.81 -11.13 -22.25
CA GLN A 70 -9.58 -10.26 -21.36
C GLN A 70 -8.79 -9.04 -20.84
N GLY A 71 -7.55 -8.85 -21.27
CA GLY A 71 -6.72 -7.70 -20.94
C GLY A 71 -5.87 -7.87 -19.67
N PRO A 72 -5.32 -6.76 -19.13
CA PRO A 72 -4.36 -6.80 -18.03
C PRO A 72 -4.97 -7.44 -16.76
N GLY A 73 -4.12 -8.13 -16.00
CA GLY A 73 -4.54 -8.78 -14.75
C GLY A 73 -5.07 -10.22 -14.92
N TYR A 74 -4.87 -10.85 -16.08
CA TYR A 74 -5.28 -12.22 -16.36
C TYR A 74 -4.85 -13.24 -15.27
N GLN A 75 -3.64 -13.13 -14.72
CA GLN A 75 -3.17 -14.00 -13.62
C GLN A 75 -4.01 -13.85 -12.35
N THR A 76 -4.50 -12.63 -12.05
CA THR A 76 -5.38 -12.39 -10.90
C THR A 76 -6.73 -13.05 -11.13
N ARG A 77 -7.28 -12.98 -12.36
CA ARG A 77 -8.53 -13.65 -12.71
C ARG A 77 -8.42 -15.16 -12.61
N ILE A 78 -7.34 -15.75 -13.11
CA ILE A 78 -7.05 -17.19 -12.95
C ILE A 78 -7.08 -17.58 -11.47
N ASN A 79 -6.37 -16.82 -10.63
CA ASN A 79 -6.35 -17.09 -9.19
C ASN A 79 -7.72 -16.93 -8.52
N THR A 80 -8.58 -16.01 -8.98
CA THR A 80 -9.96 -15.87 -8.48
C THR A 80 -10.81 -17.10 -8.82
N VAL A 81 -10.70 -17.63 -10.04
CA VAL A 81 -11.42 -18.84 -10.45
C VAL A 81 -10.98 -20.05 -9.63
N LEU A 82 -9.67 -20.23 -9.46
CA LEU A 82 -9.12 -21.32 -8.63
C LEU A 82 -9.60 -21.22 -7.17
N ARG A 83 -9.71 -20.01 -6.62
CA ARG A 83 -10.25 -19.78 -5.28
C ARG A 83 -11.73 -20.12 -5.20
N ALA A 84 -12.54 -19.64 -6.14
CA ALA A 84 -13.97 -19.94 -6.17
C ALA A 84 -14.24 -21.45 -6.28
N PHE A 85 -13.46 -22.16 -7.11
CA PHE A 85 -13.54 -23.61 -7.22
C PHE A 85 -13.16 -24.30 -5.90
N LYS A 86 -12.07 -23.89 -5.25
CA LYS A 86 -11.65 -24.41 -3.94
C LYS A 86 -12.75 -24.19 -2.88
N ASP A 87 -13.32 -22.99 -2.81
CA ASP A 87 -14.30 -22.62 -1.79
C ASP A 87 -15.65 -23.32 -2.02
N ALA A 88 -15.98 -23.68 -3.27
CA ALA A 88 -17.18 -24.46 -3.58
C ALA A 88 -17.06 -25.97 -3.25
N LEU A 89 -15.82 -26.48 -3.16
CA LEU A 89 -15.54 -27.86 -2.74
C LEU A 89 -15.39 -28.00 -1.22
N ALA A 90 -15.35 -26.89 -0.48
CA ALA A 90 -15.20 -26.84 0.97
C ALA A 90 -16.57 -26.76 1.64
#